data_AF-A0A167DHV4-F1
#
_entry.id   AF-A0A167DHV4-F1
#
_cell.length_a   1.000
_cell.length_b   1.000
_cell.length_c   1.000
_cell.angle_alpha   90.00
_cell.angle_beta   90.00
_cell.angle_gamma   90.00
#
_symmetry.space_group_name_H-M   'P 1'
#
loop_
_entity.id
_entity.type
_entity.pdbx_description
1 polymer ?
#
loop_
_entity_poly.entity_id
_entity_poly.type
_entity_poly.pdbx_seq_one_letter_code
_entity_poly.pdbx_strand_id
1 'polypeptide(L)'
;MITLNQVILAGALCALANSQSAQAAQTNCSAQFDFTIDTRTTFNYDQINKQGQQTHIKLSGQLTVKTVEHNDEAGWWAIKADNVRAGSGQFSSELDSYTVPFAFKLTPMGLISDFWFPAPLDKQNQDQLKGFAYYFQFQRHPDKQLEMEQDTLGQYSAFYSFKEDQIQLNKQKYQLHNANQDALQTINIASSGHEITPSPCFFTTRKGQETLLFTGKSQSLNLKTKQQYFFEPAKQAYPSVLFSLPTDLVSWPIDNQNLSEEDIAQLKKALVRLILENDLTQIAAHDLAKQLAQFDAVISSLDDVFLKQQLPDNAQMRLFNALGQLDSNNSQLLLGTLLIQADKDPLIQFRALRALSQGRNTLSPELTALLKEQVETGFTSLDSEVTSSFYMTIGAMLYGREPDAQSQQLHSALSEQLSLETDGRIQSALITGLGNSRNEQHFEQIDSYVNNRNKSVQRASFRALGMLQTEQAYMSLEKQLSTPTHHNQMALLSALGKYQLKPAASDTVLAIAVNNSSAESRYAAIKALAAQKNQEGIKHTLKSALRSETSKRNFKAIVELLHNTDNSTQN
;
A
#
# COMPACT_ATOMS: atom_id res chain seq x y z
N MET A 1 46.00 -1.86 -83.50
CA MET A 1 46.92 -2.13 -82.37
C MET A 1 46.50 -1.23 -81.21
N ILE A 2 46.53 -1.72 -79.96
CA ILE A 2 46.92 -1.00 -78.70
C ILE A 2 46.20 0.35 -78.36
N THR A 3 45.64 0.67 -77.17
CA THR A 3 45.19 -0.01 -75.91
C THR A 3 44.41 1.02 -75.03
N LEU A 4 43.58 0.54 -74.07
CA LEU A 4 43.25 1.00 -72.66
C LEU A 4 43.55 2.49 -72.21
N ASN A 5 42.89 3.19 -71.27
CA ASN A 5 42.04 2.89 -70.08
C ASN A 5 41.29 4.22 -69.60
N GLN A 6 40.94 4.46 -68.31
CA GLN A 6 39.76 3.98 -67.53
C GLN A 6 39.68 4.67 -66.12
N VAL A 7 38.49 4.81 -65.48
CA VAL A 7 38.21 5.09 -64.02
C VAL A 7 38.56 6.50 -63.43
N ILE A 8 38.02 7.00 -62.28
CA ILE A 8 36.61 7.25 -61.81
C ILE A 8 36.54 8.23 -60.56
N LEU A 9 35.38 8.90 -60.34
CA LEU A 9 34.82 9.65 -59.14
C LEU A 9 35.63 10.64 -58.25
N ALA A 10 35.00 11.79 -57.91
CA ALA A 10 34.75 12.36 -56.55
C ALA A 10 34.09 13.78 -56.62
N GLY A 11 33.47 14.31 -55.55
CA GLY A 11 32.85 15.67 -55.56
C GLY A 11 32.46 16.31 -54.22
N ALA A 12 32.39 17.66 -54.21
CA ALA A 12 31.84 18.68 -53.26
C ALA A 12 31.88 18.41 -51.73
N LEU A 13 32.48 19.26 -50.86
CA LEU A 13 32.19 20.68 -50.51
C LEU A 13 30.75 20.89 -49.98
N CYS A 14 30.46 21.33 -48.74
CA CYS A 14 31.01 22.52 -48.07
C CYS A 14 30.64 22.63 -46.55
N ALA A 15 31.23 23.63 -45.90
CA ALA A 15 31.13 24.10 -44.51
C ALA A 15 29.81 23.93 -43.71
N LEU A 16 29.93 23.49 -42.45
CA LEU A 16 29.79 24.34 -41.25
C LEU A 16 30.35 23.61 -40.01
N ALA A 17 30.89 24.33 -39.02
CA ALA A 17 31.52 23.75 -37.83
C ALA A 17 31.04 24.38 -36.51
N ASN A 18 31.08 23.58 -35.44
CA ASN A 18 31.04 23.96 -34.03
C ASN A 18 29.76 24.64 -33.48
N SER A 19 28.69 23.86 -33.29
CA SER A 19 27.84 23.96 -32.06
C SER A 19 26.87 22.78 -31.82
N GLN A 20 27.03 21.62 -32.47
CA GLN A 20 26.15 20.45 -32.30
C GLN A 20 26.92 19.13 -32.13
N SER A 21 27.42 18.87 -30.92
CA SER A 21 28.20 17.66 -30.61
C SER A 21 27.92 17.10 -29.22
N ALA A 22 26.63 16.93 -28.89
CA ALA A 22 26.19 16.30 -27.62
C ALA A 22 24.83 15.57 -27.67
N GLN A 23 24.01 15.77 -28.71
CA GLN A 23 22.60 15.31 -28.72
C GLN A 23 22.22 14.43 -29.95
N ALA A 24 23.20 13.96 -30.72
CA ALA A 24 22.99 13.21 -31.97
C ALA A 24 23.54 11.76 -31.92
N ALA A 25 23.60 11.15 -30.73
CA ALA A 25 24.25 9.85 -30.50
C ALA A 25 23.41 8.88 -29.63
N GLN A 26 22.07 8.99 -29.68
CA GLN A 26 21.15 8.14 -28.91
C GLN A 26 20.41 7.10 -29.77
N THR A 27 20.86 6.90 -31.01
CA THR A 27 20.33 5.90 -31.95
C THR A 27 20.91 4.50 -31.67
N ASN A 28 20.05 3.58 -31.23
CA ASN A 28 20.33 2.14 -31.10
C ASN A 28 21.59 1.77 -30.29
N CYS A 29 21.62 2.15 -29.01
CA CYS A 29 22.60 1.60 -28.07
C CYS A 29 22.06 0.35 -27.37
N SER A 30 22.84 -0.72 -27.41
CA SER A 30 22.63 -1.95 -26.63
C SER A 30 23.96 -2.47 -26.06
N ALA A 31 23.91 -3.11 -24.90
CA ALA A 31 25.10 -3.67 -24.24
C ALA A 31 24.75 -4.92 -23.42
N GLN A 32 25.76 -5.73 -23.16
CA GLN A 32 25.70 -6.95 -22.36
C GLN A 32 26.85 -6.99 -21.37
N PHE A 33 26.56 -7.38 -20.14
CA PHE A 33 27.52 -7.38 -19.02
C PHE A 33 27.53 -8.73 -18.29
N ASP A 34 28.73 -9.21 -17.95
CA ASP A 34 28.90 -10.23 -16.92
C ASP A 34 29.01 -9.52 -15.56
N PHE A 35 28.26 -9.97 -14.54
CA PHE A 35 28.26 -9.32 -13.22
C PHE A 35 28.54 -10.28 -12.05
N THR A 36 29.04 -9.72 -10.95
CA THR A 36 29.17 -10.40 -9.65
C THR A 36 28.97 -9.41 -8.50
N ILE A 37 28.19 -9.80 -7.49
CA ILE A 37 27.93 -9.01 -6.28
C ILE A 37 28.15 -9.94 -5.07
N ASP A 38 29.17 -9.69 -4.25
CA ASP A 38 29.44 -10.38 -2.99
C ASP A 38 28.95 -9.50 -1.83
N THR A 39 27.96 -9.97 -1.09
CA THR A 39 27.36 -9.26 0.07
C THR A 39 27.49 -10.10 1.33
N ARG A 40 28.02 -9.50 2.40
CA ARG A 40 28.19 -10.14 3.71
C ARG A 40 27.57 -9.27 4.80
N THR A 41 26.62 -9.82 5.52
CA THR A 41 25.93 -9.12 6.61
C THR A 41 26.26 -9.80 7.93
N THR A 42 26.78 -9.03 8.88
CA THR A 42 26.99 -9.46 10.27
C THR A 42 25.90 -8.87 11.15
N PHE A 43 25.25 -9.71 11.94
CA PHE A 43 24.17 -9.37 12.86
C PHE A 43 24.70 -9.39 14.30
N ASN A 44 24.80 -8.22 14.92
CA ASN A 44 25.16 -8.07 16.31
C ASN A 44 23.88 -7.82 17.13
N TYR A 45 23.66 -8.69 18.12
CA TYR A 45 22.60 -8.56 19.12
C TYR A 45 23.25 -8.30 20.47
N ASP A 46 23.10 -7.10 21.01
CA ASP A 46 23.87 -6.63 22.18
C ASP A 46 23.51 -7.32 23.51
N GLN A 47 22.60 -8.31 23.47
CA GLN A 47 22.16 -9.11 24.62
C GLN A 47 22.55 -10.60 24.55
N ILE A 48 23.33 -11.04 23.55
CA ILE A 48 23.71 -12.46 23.38
C ILE A 48 25.23 -12.62 23.31
N ASN A 49 25.82 -13.25 24.34
CA ASN A 49 27.24 -13.65 24.41
C ASN A 49 27.58 -14.83 23.47
N LYS A 50 27.17 -14.78 22.20
CA LYS A 50 27.54 -15.72 21.14
C LYS A 50 28.02 -14.94 19.93
N GLN A 51 28.92 -15.52 19.14
CA GLN A 51 29.45 -14.90 17.94
C GLN A 51 28.30 -14.44 17.03
N GLY A 52 28.34 -13.16 16.61
CA GLY A 52 27.30 -12.56 15.79
C GLY A 52 27.06 -13.37 14.51
N GLN A 53 25.79 -13.58 14.17
CA GLN A 53 25.44 -14.37 12.99
C GLN A 53 25.95 -13.68 11.73
N GLN A 54 26.42 -14.45 10.75
CA GLN A 54 26.90 -13.94 9.48
C GLN A 54 26.17 -14.63 8.34
N THR A 55 25.64 -13.83 7.41
CA THR A 55 25.18 -14.31 6.10
C THR A 55 26.16 -13.86 5.03
N HIS A 56 26.37 -14.71 4.03
CA HIS A 56 27.17 -14.41 2.84
C HIS A 56 26.37 -14.83 1.62
N ILE A 57 26.00 -13.85 0.80
CA ILE A 57 25.28 -14.04 -0.45
C ILE A 57 26.19 -13.54 -1.56
N LYS A 58 26.59 -14.44 -2.46
CA LYS A 58 27.24 -14.07 -3.71
C LYS A 58 26.25 -14.26 -4.84
N LEU A 59 25.91 -13.18 -5.54
CA LEU A 59 25.16 -13.19 -6.79
C LEU A 59 26.13 -13.12 -7.97
N SER A 60 25.79 -13.81 -9.05
CA SER A 60 26.45 -13.67 -10.34
C SER A 60 25.46 -13.98 -11.46
N GLY A 61 25.63 -13.36 -12.61
CA GLY A 61 24.79 -13.59 -13.78
C GLY A 61 25.19 -12.71 -14.95
N GLN A 62 24.31 -12.67 -15.93
CA GLN A 62 24.44 -11.86 -17.14
C GLN A 62 23.35 -10.78 -17.14
N LEU A 63 23.64 -9.62 -17.74
CA LEU A 63 22.73 -8.48 -17.71
C LEU A 63 22.78 -7.67 -19.00
N THR A 64 21.64 -7.62 -19.69
CA THR A 64 21.44 -6.96 -20.99
C THR A 64 20.75 -5.62 -20.79
N VAL A 65 21.17 -4.59 -21.53
CA VAL A 65 20.48 -3.30 -21.60
C VAL A 65 20.29 -2.83 -23.04
N LYS A 66 19.24 -2.05 -23.30
CA LYS A 66 18.99 -1.36 -24.58
C LYS A 66 18.21 -0.05 -24.39
N THR A 67 18.32 0.86 -25.35
CA THR A 67 17.41 2.02 -25.47
C THR A 67 15.97 1.58 -25.78
N VAL A 68 14.99 2.26 -25.20
CA VAL A 68 13.55 2.05 -25.41
C VAL A 68 12.79 3.38 -25.36
N GLU A 69 11.53 3.36 -25.78
CA GLU A 69 10.61 4.50 -25.83
C GLU A 69 9.36 4.19 -25.00
N HIS A 70 8.71 5.21 -24.44
CA HIS A 70 7.48 5.06 -23.65
C HIS A 70 6.71 6.38 -23.69
N ASN A 71 5.50 6.38 -24.25
CA ASN A 71 4.64 7.56 -24.39
C ASN A 71 5.37 8.80 -25.00
N ASP A 72 6.11 8.58 -26.09
CA ASP A 72 6.96 9.57 -26.78
C ASP A 72 8.08 10.20 -25.92
N GLU A 73 8.35 9.68 -24.72
CA GLU A 73 9.40 10.19 -23.85
C GLU A 73 10.79 9.61 -24.16
N ALA A 74 11.79 10.49 -24.25
CA ALA A 74 13.19 10.12 -24.35
C ALA A 74 13.81 9.77 -22.98
N GLY A 75 14.91 9.01 -23.00
CA GLY A 75 15.73 8.70 -21.81
C GLY A 75 15.38 7.39 -21.10
N TRP A 76 14.43 6.61 -21.62
CA TRP A 76 14.09 5.28 -21.11
C TRP A 76 15.11 4.22 -21.56
N TRP A 77 15.45 3.32 -20.63
CA TRP A 77 16.36 2.19 -20.84
C TRP A 77 15.73 0.90 -20.31
N ALA A 78 15.72 -0.13 -21.15
CA ALA A 78 15.26 -1.45 -20.78
C ALA A 78 16.44 -2.30 -20.31
N ILE A 79 16.16 -3.19 -19.37
CA ILE A 79 17.14 -3.99 -18.63
C ILE A 79 16.55 -5.37 -18.32
N LYS A 80 17.37 -6.41 -18.46
CA LYS A 80 17.02 -7.78 -18.10
C LYS A 80 18.26 -8.49 -17.59
N ALA A 81 18.13 -9.27 -16.51
CA ALA A 81 19.16 -10.22 -16.13
C ALA A 81 18.83 -11.64 -16.65
N ASP A 82 19.88 -12.39 -16.96
CA ASP A 82 19.86 -13.75 -17.48
C ASP A 82 20.83 -14.61 -16.65
N ASN A 83 20.56 -15.90 -16.50
CA ASN A 83 21.42 -16.86 -15.77
C ASN A 83 21.81 -16.41 -14.33
N VAL A 84 20.90 -15.73 -13.62
CA VAL A 84 21.16 -15.19 -12.28
C VAL A 84 21.22 -16.32 -11.25
N ARG A 85 22.34 -16.43 -10.55
CA ARG A 85 22.60 -17.46 -9.54
C ARG A 85 23.09 -16.87 -8.23
N ALA A 86 22.61 -17.45 -7.11
CA ALA A 86 23.09 -17.17 -5.77
C ALA A 86 23.87 -18.36 -5.20
N GLY A 87 25.03 -18.10 -4.61
CA GLY A 87 25.88 -19.09 -3.94
C GLY A 87 27.27 -19.23 -4.55
N SER A 88 27.88 -20.41 -4.41
CA SER A 88 29.22 -20.67 -4.97
C SER A 88 29.44 -22.15 -5.29
N GLY A 89 30.06 -22.43 -6.44
CA GLY A 89 30.34 -23.80 -6.88
C GLY A 89 29.07 -24.64 -6.99
N GLN A 90 29.12 -25.85 -6.43
CA GLN A 90 28.02 -26.82 -6.45
C GLN A 90 26.79 -26.39 -5.62
N PHE A 91 26.90 -25.35 -4.79
CA PHE A 91 25.81 -24.79 -3.99
C PHE A 91 25.28 -23.48 -4.59
N SER A 92 25.15 -23.42 -5.92
CA SER A 92 24.53 -22.29 -6.61
C SER A 92 23.09 -22.62 -7.02
N SER A 93 22.14 -21.78 -6.60
CA SER A 93 20.73 -21.85 -7.00
C SER A 93 20.40 -20.73 -7.97
N GLU A 94 19.55 -20.99 -8.96
CA GLU A 94 19.03 -19.97 -9.87
C GLU A 94 17.93 -19.13 -9.21
N LEU A 95 17.75 -17.89 -9.66
CA LEU A 95 16.87 -16.90 -9.04
C LEU A 95 15.97 -16.22 -10.09
N ASP A 96 14.87 -16.88 -10.44
CA ASP A 96 13.97 -16.46 -11.52
C ASP A 96 13.36 -15.06 -11.30
N SER A 97 13.14 -14.64 -10.04
CA SER A 97 12.60 -13.30 -9.69
C SER A 97 13.44 -12.14 -10.22
N TYR A 98 14.73 -12.35 -10.46
CA TYR A 98 15.65 -11.34 -11.01
C TYR A 98 15.64 -11.31 -12.55
N THR A 99 14.98 -12.26 -13.22
CA THR A 99 15.06 -12.43 -14.68
C THR A 99 13.98 -11.68 -15.46
N VAL A 100 13.00 -11.09 -14.77
CA VAL A 100 11.93 -10.30 -15.38
C VAL A 100 12.52 -9.08 -16.10
N PRO A 101 12.20 -8.85 -17.40
CA PRO A 101 12.62 -7.64 -18.10
C PRO A 101 11.81 -6.43 -17.61
N PHE A 102 12.47 -5.30 -17.39
CA PHE A 102 11.83 -4.05 -16.96
C PHE A 102 12.55 -2.84 -17.54
N ALA A 103 12.12 -1.63 -17.22
CA ALA A 103 12.77 -0.41 -17.68
C ALA A 103 12.89 0.67 -16.60
N PHE A 104 13.82 1.60 -16.81
CA PHE A 104 14.04 2.77 -15.97
C PHE A 104 14.30 4.01 -16.82
N LYS A 105 13.87 5.17 -16.33
CA LYS A 105 14.03 6.46 -17.00
C LYS A 105 15.22 7.22 -16.42
N LEU A 106 16.15 7.64 -17.27
CA LEU A 106 17.26 8.51 -16.89
C LEU A 106 16.96 9.97 -17.18
N THR A 107 17.18 10.80 -16.17
CA THR A 107 17.35 12.25 -16.32
C THR A 107 18.59 12.57 -17.18
N PRO A 108 18.68 13.78 -17.78
CA PRO A 108 19.89 14.25 -18.47
C PRO A 108 21.16 14.27 -17.61
N MET A 109 21.06 14.17 -16.29
CA MET A 109 22.21 14.08 -15.39
C MET A 109 22.77 12.65 -15.23
N GLY A 110 22.02 11.63 -15.66
CA GLY A 110 22.34 10.21 -15.43
C GLY A 110 21.76 9.63 -14.13
N LEU A 111 20.79 10.31 -13.51
CA LEU A 111 20.01 9.82 -12.36
C LEU A 111 18.70 9.18 -12.80
N ILE A 112 18.30 8.10 -12.12
CA ILE A 112 17.01 7.44 -12.37
C ILE A 112 15.89 8.28 -11.76
N SER A 113 14.92 8.68 -12.58
CA SER A 113 13.72 9.39 -12.15
C SER A 113 12.50 8.50 -12.00
N ASP A 114 12.41 7.40 -12.76
CA ASP A 114 11.20 6.60 -12.86
C ASP A 114 11.48 5.13 -13.27
N PHE A 115 10.50 4.25 -13.06
CA PHE A 115 10.57 2.82 -13.34
C PHE A 115 9.28 2.32 -13.99
N TRP A 116 9.42 1.45 -15.00
CA TRP A 116 8.31 0.79 -15.68
C TRP A 116 8.51 -0.73 -15.64
N PHE A 117 7.42 -1.47 -15.42
CA PHE A 117 7.40 -2.93 -15.36
C PHE A 117 6.27 -3.45 -16.27
N PRO A 118 6.48 -4.55 -17.02
CA PRO A 118 5.46 -5.09 -17.94
C PRO A 118 4.29 -5.76 -17.21
N ALA A 119 4.46 -6.14 -15.93
CA ALA A 119 3.45 -6.80 -15.13
C ALA A 119 3.44 -6.21 -13.70
N PRO A 120 2.31 -6.26 -12.98
CA PRO A 120 2.23 -5.80 -11.59
C PRO A 120 3.06 -6.71 -10.67
N LEU A 121 4.21 -6.21 -10.22
CA LEU A 121 5.08 -6.87 -9.24
C LEU A 121 4.86 -6.28 -7.84
N ASP A 122 4.95 -7.12 -6.82
CA ASP A 122 4.97 -6.65 -5.43
C ASP A 122 6.22 -5.78 -5.12
N LYS A 123 6.16 -5.03 -4.02
CA LYS A 123 7.20 -4.09 -3.61
C LYS A 123 8.57 -4.76 -3.39
N GLN A 124 8.63 -5.99 -2.90
CA GLN A 124 9.89 -6.70 -2.66
C GLN A 124 10.55 -7.09 -3.99
N ASN A 125 9.78 -7.66 -4.93
CA ASN A 125 10.28 -8.03 -6.25
C ASN A 125 10.63 -6.79 -7.10
N GLN A 126 9.85 -5.70 -7.02
CA GLN A 126 10.24 -4.42 -7.60
C GLN A 126 11.59 -3.93 -7.06
N ASP A 127 11.80 -3.95 -5.74
CA ASP A 127 13.03 -3.40 -5.15
C ASP A 127 14.26 -4.29 -5.41
N GLN A 128 14.09 -5.62 -5.55
CA GLN A 128 15.15 -6.51 -6.07
C GLN A 128 15.62 -6.08 -7.47
N LEU A 129 14.67 -5.86 -8.39
CA LEU A 129 14.96 -5.44 -9.77
C LEU A 129 15.56 -4.02 -9.83
N LYS A 130 14.96 -3.05 -9.11
CA LYS A 130 15.48 -1.67 -8.99
C LYS A 130 16.92 -1.65 -8.49
N GLY A 131 17.29 -2.58 -7.60
CA GLY A 131 18.66 -2.79 -7.13
C GLY A 131 19.69 -3.02 -8.24
N PHE A 132 19.32 -3.64 -9.37
CA PHE A 132 20.21 -3.72 -10.53
C PHE A 132 20.30 -2.41 -11.31
N ALA A 133 19.18 -1.73 -11.53
CA ALA A 133 19.14 -0.48 -12.29
C ALA A 133 19.99 0.63 -11.63
N TYR A 134 20.06 0.69 -10.30
CA TYR A 134 20.90 1.67 -9.61
C TYR A 134 22.41 1.49 -9.83
N TYR A 135 22.90 0.37 -10.38
CA TYR A 135 24.28 0.27 -10.90
C TYR A 135 24.48 0.99 -12.24
N PHE A 136 23.42 1.40 -12.92
CA PHE A 136 23.46 2.18 -14.17
C PHE A 136 23.30 3.69 -13.94
N GLN A 137 22.95 4.09 -12.71
CA GLN A 137 22.93 5.47 -12.24
C GLN A 137 24.36 5.98 -11.98
N PHE A 138 24.72 7.13 -12.57
CA PHE A 138 25.90 7.92 -12.22
C PHE A 138 25.89 9.30 -12.94
N GLN A 139 26.52 10.30 -12.32
CA GLN A 139 26.72 11.63 -12.93
C GLN A 139 27.56 11.55 -14.21
N ARG A 140 27.01 12.02 -15.35
CA ARG A 140 27.72 12.01 -16.65
C ARG A 140 28.41 13.32 -17.04
N HIS A 141 28.09 14.43 -16.38
CA HIS A 141 28.62 15.76 -16.71
C HIS A 141 29.42 16.32 -15.53
N PRO A 142 30.71 16.71 -15.70
CA PRO A 142 31.53 17.21 -14.60
C PRO A 142 31.11 18.61 -14.13
N ASP A 143 30.56 19.44 -15.02
CA ASP A 143 30.31 20.87 -14.81
C ASP A 143 29.11 21.20 -13.92
N LYS A 144 28.43 20.17 -13.38
CA LYS A 144 27.22 20.28 -12.57
C LYS A 144 27.29 19.34 -11.39
N GLN A 145 27.51 19.88 -10.20
CA GLN A 145 27.48 19.10 -8.96
C GLN A 145 26.05 18.62 -8.66
N LEU A 146 25.90 17.33 -8.36
CA LEU A 146 24.67 16.77 -7.80
C LEU A 146 24.59 16.98 -6.29
N GLU A 147 23.39 17.28 -5.78
CA GLU A 147 23.14 17.44 -4.34
C GLU A 147 22.72 16.11 -3.68
N MET A 148 21.81 15.38 -4.33
CA MET A 148 21.25 14.11 -3.84
C MET A 148 21.01 13.13 -4.99
N GLU A 149 21.16 11.85 -4.68
CA GLU A 149 20.78 10.67 -5.48
C GLU A 149 19.77 9.81 -4.70
N GLN A 150 19.26 8.75 -5.32
CA GLN A 150 18.42 7.74 -4.67
C GLN A 150 18.85 6.30 -5.00
N ASP A 151 18.60 5.37 -4.09
CA ASP A 151 18.61 3.92 -4.32
C ASP A 151 17.41 3.25 -3.62
N THR A 152 17.44 1.92 -3.41
CA THR A 152 16.34 1.18 -2.76
C THR A 152 16.22 1.44 -1.25
N LEU A 153 17.27 1.95 -0.59
CA LEU A 153 17.28 2.22 0.85
C LEU A 153 16.76 3.63 1.16
N GLY A 154 17.08 4.60 0.31
CA GLY A 154 16.82 6.00 0.59
C GLY A 154 17.41 6.94 -0.46
N GLN A 155 17.38 8.22 -0.13
CA GLN A 155 18.17 9.23 -0.83
C GLN A 155 19.57 9.33 -0.19
N TYR A 156 20.60 9.65 -0.96
CA TYR A 156 21.95 9.87 -0.43
C TYR A 156 22.69 11.01 -1.13
N SER A 157 23.57 11.70 -0.41
CA SER A 157 24.53 12.62 -1.02
C SER A 157 25.76 11.87 -1.53
N ALA A 158 26.28 12.30 -2.68
CA ALA A 158 27.36 11.63 -3.40
C ALA A 158 28.47 12.62 -3.79
N PHE A 159 29.72 12.17 -3.73
CA PHE A 159 30.87 12.92 -4.24
C PHE A 159 31.48 12.24 -5.47
N TYR A 160 31.60 13.02 -6.54
CA TYR A 160 32.18 12.61 -7.82
C TYR A 160 33.55 13.25 -8.04
N SER A 161 34.53 12.44 -8.43
CA SER A 161 35.83 12.88 -8.95
C SER A 161 36.01 12.34 -10.37
N PHE A 162 36.03 13.25 -11.34
CA PHE A 162 36.26 12.95 -12.74
C PHE A 162 37.76 12.98 -13.03
N LYS A 163 38.24 11.94 -13.72
CA LYS A 163 39.57 11.80 -14.33
C LYS A 163 39.36 11.44 -15.80
N GLU A 164 40.38 11.61 -16.63
CA GLU A 164 40.30 11.54 -18.10
C GLU A 164 39.44 10.38 -18.62
N ASP A 165 39.74 9.14 -18.22
CA ASP A 165 38.96 7.93 -18.59
C ASP A 165 38.11 7.34 -17.43
N GLN A 166 38.06 7.97 -16.24
CA GLN A 166 37.47 7.36 -15.04
C GLN A 166 36.66 8.32 -14.17
N ILE A 167 35.50 7.85 -13.71
CA ILE A 167 34.68 8.51 -12.70
C ILE A 167 34.79 7.72 -11.39
N GLN A 168 35.18 8.42 -10.32
CA GLN A 168 35.23 7.88 -8.95
C GLN A 168 34.06 8.47 -8.15
N LEU A 169 33.19 7.60 -7.63
CA LEU A 169 31.97 7.93 -6.88
C LEU A 169 32.11 7.43 -5.43
N ASN A 170 31.74 8.27 -4.46
CA ASN A 170 31.72 7.93 -3.04
C ASN A 170 30.42 8.47 -2.40
N LYS A 171 29.57 7.60 -1.86
CA LYS A 171 28.40 8.04 -1.06
C LYS A 171 28.86 8.64 0.27
N GLN A 172 28.17 9.67 0.75
CA GLN A 172 28.55 10.38 1.98
C GLN A 172 27.53 10.22 3.11
N LYS A 173 26.23 10.47 2.86
CA LYS A 173 25.18 10.43 3.90
C LYS A 173 23.85 9.98 3.32
N TYR A 174 23.14 9.10 4.03
CA TYR A 174 21.79 8.64 3.69
C TYR A 174 20.67 9.45 4.37
N GLN A 175 19.49 9.39 3.75
CA GLN A 175 18.17 9.73 4.28
C GLN A 175 17.21 8.59 3.92
N LEU A 176 16.74 7.83 4.91
CA LEU A 176 15.84 6.68 4.72
C LEU A 176 14.46 7.11 4.21
N HIS A 177 13.85 6.33 3.31
CA HIS A 177 12.48 6.58 2.85
C HIS A 177 11.45 6.55 4.01
N ASN A 178 11.50 5.54 4.88
CA ASN A 178 10.45 5.25 5.88
C ASN A 178 10.98 5.06 7.31
N ALA A 179 11.90 5.93 7.77
CA ALA A 179 12.53 5.85 9.10
C ALA A 179 11.56 5.70 10.29
N ASN A 180 10.32 6.18 10.16
CA ASN A 180 9.28 6.05 11.18
C ASN A 180 8.55 4.70 11.18
N GLN A 181 8.51 3.96 10.07
CA GLN A 181 7.80 2.67 9.98
C GLN A 181 8.74 1.46 10.07
N ASP A 182 9.89 1.47 9.38
CA ASP A 182 10.81 0.32 9.31
C ASP A 182 11.41 -0.09 10.68
N ALA A 183 11.93 -1.31 10.78
CA ALA A 183 12.65 -1.76 11.98
C ALA A 183 13.99 -1.00 12.21
N LEU A 184 14.53 -0.40 11.14
CA LEU A 184 15.81 0.29 11.10
C LEU A 184 15.60 1.81 11.27
N GLN A 185 16.36 2.42 12.16
CA GLN A 185 16.23 3.84 12.52
C GLN A 185 17.24 4.73 11.78
N THR A 186 18.45 4.24 11.53
CA THR A 186 19.51 4.98 10.83
C THR A 186 20.38 4.08 9.94
N ILE A 187 20.97 4.69 8.90
CA ILE A 187 22.05 4.12 8.09
C ILE A 187 23.26 5.06 8.17
N ASN A 188 24.43 4.52 8.48
CA ASN A 188 25.71 5.22 8.39
C ASN A 188 26.63 4.52 7.38
N ILE A 189 27.25 5.28 6.48
CA ILE A 189 28.26 4.78 5.55
C ILE A 189 29.60 4.75 6.29
N ALA A 190 30.14 3.55 6.52
CA ALA A 190 31.47 3.38 7.12
C ALA A 190 32.59 3.46 6.07
N SER A 191 32.29 3.06 4.83
CA SER A 191 33.11 3.30 3.65
C SER A 191 32.26 3.14 2.40
N SER A 192 32.42 4.03 1.43
CA SER A 192 31.87 3.91 0.07
C SER A 192 32.98 4.24 -0.91
N GLY A 193 33.00 3.60 -2.07
CA GLY A 193 34.07 3.75 -3.07
C GLY A 193 33.78 2.96 -4.32
N HIS A 194 33.52 3.66 -5.42
CA HIS A 194 33.01 3.13 -6.68
C HIS A 194 33.80 3.72 -7.85
N GLU A 195 34.17 2.89 -8.82
CA GLU A 195 34.92 3.28 -10.01
C GLU A 195 34.14 2.86 -11.26
N ILE A 196 33.96 3.81 -12.17
CA ILE A 196 33.27 3.66 -13.44
C ILE A 196 34.24 4.10 -14.54
N THR A 197 34.40 3.30 -15.59
CA THR A 197 35.06 3.68 -16.83
C THR A 197 33.96 3.90 -17.87
N PRO A 198 33.58 5.15 -18.22
CA PRO A 198 32.41 5.41 -19.06
C PRO A 198 32.52 4.84 -20.48
N SER A 199 31.38 4.69 -21.15
CA SER A 199 31.28 4.36 -22.57
C SER A 199 30.01 4.99 -23.18
N PRO A 200 29.87 5.04 -24.51
CA PRO A 200 28.61 5.46 -25.14
C PRO A 200 27.39 4.64 -24.68
N CYS A 201 27.62 3.36 -24.36
CA CYS A 201 26.64 2.45 -23.79
C CYS A 201 26.93 2.21 -22.29
N PHE A 202 26.74 3.28 -21.51
CA PHE A 202 27.03 3.38 -20.07
C PHE A 202 28.52 3.33 -19.69
N PHE A 203 29.09 2.14 -19.62
CA PHE A 203 30.45 1.92 -19.12
C PHE A 203 31.11 0.72 -19.79
N THR A 204 32.44 0.67 -19.79
CA THR A 204 33.20 -0.55 -20.08
C THR A 204 33.39 -1.37 -18.81
N THR A 205 33.65 -0.72 -17.66
CA THR A 205 33.68 -1.39 -16.36
C THR A 205 33.00 -0.56 -15.29
N ARG A 206 32.28 -1.20 -14.36
CA ARG A 206 31.86 -0.58 -13.10
C ARG A 206 32.15 -1.52 -11.94
N LYS A 207 32.88 -1.04 -10.94
CA LYS A 207 33.22 -1.80 -9.73
C LYS A 207 33.03 -0.94 -8.49
N GLY A 208 32.88 -1.56 -7.33
CA GLY A 208 32.80 -0.81 -6.09
C GLY A 208 32.78 -1.66 -4.84
N GLN A 209 33.01 -1.02 -3.71
CA GLN A 209 32.91 -1.62 -2.39
C GLN A 209 32.24 -0.63 -1.43
N GLU A 210 31.19 -1.09 -0.76
CA GLU A 210 30.44 -0.30 0.22
C GLU A 210 30.38 -1.06 1.56
N THR A 211 30.31 -0.32 2.65
CA THR A 211 30.07 -0.87 3.99
C THR A 211 29.14 0.05 4.75
N LEU A 212 27.94 -0.47 5.02
CA LEU A 212 26.86 0.22 5.70
C LEU A 212 26.69 -0.34 7.12
N LEU A 213 26.41 0.55 8.05
CA LEU A 213 26.05 0.25 9.44
C LEU A 213 24.60 0.68 9.66
N PHE A 214 23.77 -0.26 10.11
CA PHE A 214 22.35 -0.04 10.38
C PHE A 214 22.09 -0.24 11.86
N THR A 215 21.35 0.69 12.48
CA THR A 215 20.92 0.58 13.88
C THR A 215 19.40 0.54 13.94
N GLY A 216 18.85 -0.48 14.60
CA GLY A 216 17.42 -0.67 14.80
C GLY A 216 16.83 0.18 15.92
N LYS A 217 15.51 0.44 15.86
CA LYS A 217 14.77 1.28 16.83
C LYS A 217 14.91 0.86 18.30
N SER A 218 15.18 -0.42 18.57
CA SER A 218 15.40 -0.96 19.92
C SER A 218 16.83 -0.77 20.46
N GLN A 219 17.72 -0.17 19.66
CA GLN A 219 19.19 -0.11 19.82
C GLN A 219 19.92 -1.47 19.84
N SER A 220 19.25 -2.56 20.25
CA SER A 220 19.76 -3.92 20.41
C SER A 220 19.93 -4.74 19.11
N LEU A 221 19.59 -4.15 17.96
CA LEU A 221 19.76 -4.74 16.63
C LEU A 221 20.71 -3.85 15.83
N ASN A 222 21.96 -4.30 15.66
CA ASN A 222 22.97 -3.61 14.88
C ASN A 222 23.46 -4.51 13.73
N LEU A 223 23.32 -4.05 12.49
CA LEU A 223 23.74 -4.78 11.30
C LEU A 223 24.94 -4.09 10.65
N LYS A 224 25.91 -4.87 10.21
CA LYS A 224 27.01 -4.42 9.35
C LYS A 224 26.97 -5.18 8.04
N THR A 225 26.60 -4.50 6.96
CA THR A 225 26.64 -5.06 5.60
C THR A 225 27.87 -4.54 4.88
N LYS A 226 28.73 -5.45 4.42
CA LYS A 226 29.77 -5.15 3.43
C LYS A 226 29.36 -5.73 2.08
N GLN A 227 29.35 -4.90 1.04
CA GLN A 227 29.12 -5.32 -0.32
C GLN A 227 30.34 -4.99 -1.19
N GLN A 228 30.66 -5.87 -2.13
CA GLN A 228 31.61 -5.62 -3.20
C GLN A 228 31.00 -6.12 -4.51
N TYR A 229 31.10 -5.34 -5.58
CA TYR A 229 30.53 -5.72 -6.87
C TYR A 229 31.48 -5.39 -8.04
N PHE A 230 31.22 -6.06 -9.16
CA PHE A 230 31.94 -5.92 -10.42
C PHE A 230 31.01 -6.18 -11.60
N PHE A 231 31.08 -5.30 -12.61
CA PHE A 231 30.47 -5.44 -13.93
C PHE A 231 31.54 -5.21 -14.99
N GLU A 232 31.67 -6.15 -15.93
CA GLU A 232 32.52 -6.06 -17.12
C GLU A 232 31.69 -6.40 -18.37
N PRO A 233 32.14 -6.05 -19.60
CA PRO A 233 31.39 -6.37 -20.81
C PRO A 233 31.38 -7.89 -21.01
N ALA A 234 30.25 -8.44 -21.42
CA ALA A 234 30.09 -9.88 -21.55
C ALA A 234 31.13 -10.46 -22.53
N LYS A 235 31.88 -11.47 -22.09
CA LYS A 235 33.04 -12.01 -22.85
C LYS A 235 32.67 -12.66 -24.17
N GLN A 236 31.41 -13.09 -24.29
CA GLN A 236 30.76 -13.54 -25.51
C GLN A 236 29.32 -13.03 -25.49
N ALA A 237 28.78 -12.67 -26.65
CA ALA A 237 27.37 -12.30 -26.75
C ALA A 237 26.49 -13.53 -26.46
N TYR A 238 25.46 -13.35 -25.63
CA TYR A 238 24.55 -14.41 -25.21
C TYR A 238 23.11 -14.08 -25.64
N PRO A 239 22.25 -15.08 -25.91
CA PRO A 239 20.85 -14.84 -26.23
C PRO A 239 20.12 -14.24 -25.03
N SER A 240 19.44 -13.11 -25.23
CA SER A 240 18.62 -12.46 -24.21
C SER A 240 17.32 -11.99 -24.85
N VAL A 241 16.18 -12.36 -24.23
CA VAL A 241 14.83 -12.06 -24.75
C VAL A 241 14.61 -10.55 -24.93
N LEU A 242 15.34 -9.71 -24.18
CA LEU A 242 15.29 -8.25 -24.27
C LEU A 242 15.53 -7.72 -25.70
N PHE A 243 16.36 -8.40 -26.50
CA PHE A 243 16.63 -8.03 -27.89
C PHE A 243 15.50 -8.38 -28.86
N SER A 244 14.66 -9.37 -28.53
CA SER A 244 13.45 -9.71 -29.31
C SER A 244 12.21 -8.90 -28.91
N LEU A 245 12.21 -8.22 -27.77
CA LEU A 245 11.12 -7.31 -27.38
C LEU A 245 11.14 -6.02 -28.24
N PRO A 246 10.00 -5.34 -28.45
CA PRO A 246 9.94 -4.04 -29.13
C PRO A 246 10.78 -2.93 -28.48
N THR A 247 10.93 -1.81 -29.19
CA THR A 247 11.53 -0.57 -28.67
C THR A 247 10.55 0.21 -27.80
N ASP A 248 9.29 0.33 -28.23
CA ASP A 248 8.22 0.91 -27.41
C ASP A 248 7.81 -0.06 -26.29
N LEU A 249 7.80 0.44 -25.05
CA LEU A 249 7.39 -0.34 -23.88
C LEU A 249 5.88 -0.64 -23.84
N VAL A 250 5.04 0.21 -24.45
CA VAL A 250 3.57 0.01 -24.46
C VAL A 250 3.19 -1.21 -25.31
N SER A 251 3.98 -1.54 -26.33
CA SER A 251 3.84 -2.74 -27.18
C SER A 251 4.58 -3.99 -26.67
N TRP A 252 5.20 -3.96 -25.49
CA TRP A 252 5.78 -5.17 -24.90
C TRP A 252 4.69 -6.19 -24.53
N PRO A 253 5.00 -7.50 -24.58
CA PRO A 253 4.15 -8.52 -24.00
C PRO A 253 4.09 -8.31 -22.48
N ILE A 254 2.92 -7.87 -22.00
CA ILE A 254 2.53 -7.97 -20.60
C ILE A 254 2.49 -9.47 -20.27
N ASP A 255 3.49 -9.96 -19.52
CA ASP A 255 3.59 -11.38 -19.13
C ASP A 255 2.61 -11.71 -17.99
N ASN A 256 1.33 -11.44 -18.24
CA ASN A 256 0.28 -12.33 -17.75
C ASN A 256 0.57 -13.68 -18.39
N GLN A 257 1.25 -14.58 -17.68
CA GLN A 257 1.31 -15.98 -18.04
C GLN A 257 -0.12 -16.51 -18.00
N ASN A 258 -0.78 -16.50 -19.16
CA ASN A 258 -1.99 -17.25 -19.40
C ASN A 258 -1.62 -18.73 -19.34
N LEU A 259 -1.63 -19.25 -18.10
CA LEU A 259 -1.63 -20.66 -17.74
C LEU A 259 -2.43 -21.42 -18.80
N SER A 260 -1.87 -22.52 -19.33
CA SER A 260 -2.59 -23.29 -20.34
C SER A 260 -3.91 -23.81 -19.77
N GLU A 261 -4.89 -24.16 -20.61
CA GLU A 261 -6.15 -24.73 -20.11
C GLU A 261 -5.91 -26.00 -19.26
N GLU A 262 -4.82 -26.73 -19.52
CA GLU A 262 -4.36 -27.85 -18.72
C GLU A 262 -3.78 -27.41 -17.36
N ASP A 263 -2.93 -26.37 -17.32
CA ASP A 263 -2.39 -25.80 -16.07
C ASP A 263 -3.50 -25.21 -15.20
N ILE A 264 -4.45 -24.48 -15.78
CA ILE A 264 -5.65 -23.95 -15.11
C ILE A 264 -6.47 -25.10 -14.54
N ALA A 265 -6.68 -26.18 -15.31
CA ALA A 265 -7.40 -27.36 -14.83
C ALA A 265 -6.65 -28.12 -13.72
N GLN A 266 -5.31 -28.15 -13.76
CA GLN A 266 -4.47 -28.75 -12.73
C GLN A 266 -4.45 -27.92 -11.44
N LEU A 267 -4.30 -26.60 -11.55
CA LEU A 267 -4.34 -25.67 -10.42
C LEU A 267 -5.72 -25.65 -9.75
N LYS A 268 -6.82 -25.68 -10.51
CA LYS A 268 -8.18 -25.84 -9.96
C LYS A 268 -8.32 -27.14 -9.15
N LYS A 269 -7.85 -28.26 -9.69
CA LYS A 269 -7.83 -29.55 -8.95
C LYS A 269 -6.99 -29.47 -7.69
N ALA A 270 -5.80 -28.86 -7.74
CA ALA A 270 -4.92 -28.71 -6.60
C ALA A 270 -5.49 -27.78 -5.52
N LEU A 271 -6.18 -26.69 -5.90
CA LEU A 271 -6.88 -25.79 -4.98
C LEU A 271 -8.07 -26.48 -4.31
N VAL A 272 -8.94 -27.13 -5.07
CA VAL A 272 -10.08 -27.88 -4.50
C VAL A 272 -9.57 -28.99 -3.57
N ARG A 273 -8.46 -29.65 -3.93
CA ARG A 273 -7.78 -30.62 -3.07
C ARG A 273 -7.26 -30.01 -1.77
N LEU A 274 -6.57 -28.87 -1.85
CA LEU A 274 -6.10 -28.12 -0.67
C LEU A 274 -7.25 -27.83 0.29
N ILE A 275 -8.41 -27.43 -0.24
CA ILE A 275 -9.57 -26.99 0.54
C ILE A 275 -10.42 -28.14 1.10
N LEU A 276 -10.61 -29.23 0.35
CA LEU A 276 -11.51 -30.33 0.76
C LEU A 276 -10.81 -31.52 1.45
N GLU A 277 -9.53 -31.79 1.19
CA GLU A 277 -8.82 -32.93 1.80
C GLU A 277 -8.08 -32.60 3.10
N ASN A 278 -7.94 -31.31 3.47
CA ASN A 278 -7.18 -30.89 4.66
C ASN A 278 -8.08 -30.26 5.73
N ASP A 279 -7.74 -30.46 7.01
CA ASP A 279 -8.38 -29.72 8.10
C ASP A 279 -7.86 -28.27 8.15
N LEU A 280 -8.56 -27.39 7.42
CA LEU A 280 -8.29 -25.95 7.40
C LEU A 280 -8.31 -25.31 8.79
N THR A 281 -9.01 -25.90 9.78
CA THR A 281 -9.11 -25.28 11.12
C THR A 281 -7.76 -25.23 11.83
N GLN A 282 -6.85 -26.18 11.56
CA GLN A 282 -5.48 -26.22 12.09
C GLN A 282 -4.56 -25.16 11.45
N ILE A 283 -4.84 -24.76 10.21
CA ILE A 283 -4.03 -23.78 9.48
C ILE A 283 -4.42 -22.37 9.95
N ALA A 284 -3.47 -21.54 10.37
CA ALA A 284 -3.76 -20.16 10.71
C ALA A 284 -4.20 -19.39 9.45
N ALA A 285 -5.18 -18.48 9.56
CA ALA A 285 -5.75 -17.77 8.40
C ALA A 285 -4.68 -17.07 7.54
N HIS A 286 -3.65 -16.50 8.17
CA HIS A 286 -2.56 -15.83 7.47
C HIS A 286 -1.59 -16.77 6.73
N ASP A 287 -1.51 -18.05 7.12
CA ASP A 287 -0.71 -19.06 6.42
C ASP A 287 -1.53 -19.70 5.29
N LEU A 288 -2.83 -19.89 5.52
CA LEU A 288 -3.76 -20.28 4.45
C LEU A 288 -3.80 -19.21 3.36
N ALA A 289 -3.81 -17.91 3.70
CA ALA A 289 -3.73 -16.83 2.72
C ALA A 289 -2.45 -16.90 1.85
N LYS A 290 -1.28 -17.17 2.45
CA LYS A 290 -0.01 -17.38 1.71
C LYS A 290 -0.06 -18.60 0.78
N GLN A 291 -0.78 -19.67 1.17
CA GLN A 291 -0.98 -20.85 0.32
C GLN A 291 -1.95 -20.54 -0.83
N LEU A 292 -3.07 -19.85 -0.55
CA LEU A 292 -4.07 -19.45 -1.54
C LEU A 292 -3.51 -18.49 -2.61
N ALA A 293 -2.52 -17.67 -2.27
CA ALA A 293 -1.81 -16.81 -3.24
C ALA A 293 -1.22 -17.59 -4.43
N GLN A 294 -0.82 -18.86 -4.23
CA GLN A 294 -0.30 -19.73 -5.30
C GLN A 294 -1.40 -20.18 -6.29
N PHE A 295 -2.67 -19.99 -5.93
CA PHE A 295 -3.84 -20.38 -6.70
C PHE A 295 -4.71 -19.18 -7.09
N ASP A 296 -4.20 -17.95 -6.99
CA ASP A 296 -5.01 -16.73 -7.13
C ASP A 296 -5.73 -16.65 -8.50
N ALA A 297 -5.04 -16.99 -9.58
CA ALA A 297 -5.58 -17.06 -10.94
C ALA A 297 -6.71 -18.09 -11.12
N VAL A 298 -6.95 -18.96 -10.14
CA VAL A 298 -8.04 -19.95 -10.13
C VAL A 298 -8.92 -19.89 -8.88
N ILE A 299 -8.70 -18.91 -7.99
CA ILE A 299 -9.39 -18.80 -6.68
C ILE A 299 -10.91 -18.72 -6.83
N SER A 300 -11.39 -18.20 -7.97
CA SER A 300 -12.80 -18.11 -8.34
C SER A 300 -13.53 -19.46 -8.32
N SER A 301 -12.85 -20.58 -8.57
CA SER A 301 -13.48 -21.92 -8.52
C SER A 301 -13.75 -22.46 -7.11
N LEU A 302 -13.71 -21.60 -6.09
CA LEU A 302 -14.21 -21.86 -4.75
C LEU A 302 -15.69 -21.44 -4.59
N ASP A 303 -16.24 -20.70 -5.56
CA ASP A 303 -17.67 -20.38 -5.66
C ASP A 303 -18.55 -21.61 -5.38
N ASP A 304 -18.26 -22.69 -6.08
CA ASP A 304 -18.96 -23.97 -6.04
C ASP A 304 -18.82 -24.66 -4.67
N VAL A 305 -17.67 -24.49 -4.00
CA VAL A 305 -17.38 -25.05 -2.66
C VAL A 305 -18.21 -24.35 -1.58
N PHE A 306 -18.37 -23.03 -1.67
CA PHE A 306 -19.21 -22.25 -0.75
C PHE A 306 -20.70 -22.49 -1.02
N LEU A 307 -21.16 -22.34 -2.26
CA LEU A 307 -22.58 -22.40 -2.63
C LEU A 307 -23.17 -23.80 -2.48
N LYS A 308 -22.37 -24.86 -2.65
CA LYS A 308 -22.77 -26.25 -2.37
C LYS A 308 -22.48 -26.68 -0.92
N GLN A 309 -22.09 -25.73 -0.05
CA GLN A 309 -21.81 -25.91 1.39
C GLN A 309 -20.91 -27.14 1.69
N GLN A 310 -19.83 -27.31 0.91
CA GLN A 310 -18.98 -28.51 0.97
C GLN A 310 -18.00 -28.53 2.16
N LEU A 311 -17.99 -27.49 2.99
CA LEU A 311 -17.10 -27.33 4.14
C LEU A 311 -17.89 -27.23 5.45
N PRO A 312 -17.41 -27.82 6.57
CA PRO A 312 -17.97 -27.57 7.88
C PRO A 312 -17.77 -26.12 8.30
N ASP A 313 -18.68 -25.59 9.12
CA ASP A 313 -18.80 -24.15 9.40
C ASP A 313 -17.49 -23.47 9.82
N ASN A 314 -16.72 -24.10 10.72
CA ASN A 314 -15.43 -23.58 11.19
C ASN A 314 -14.37 -23.50 10.07
N ALA A 315 -14.37 -24.46 9.12
CA ALA A 315 -13.47 -24.46 7.97
C ALA A 315 -13.90 -23.43 6.92
N GLN A 316 -15.21 -23.28 6.68
CA GLN A 316 -15.76 -22.22 5.82
C GLN A 316 -15.41 -20.84 6.39
N MET A 317 -15.60 -20.63 7.70
CA MET A 317 -15.23 -19.39 8.39
C MET A 317 -13.71 -19.13 8.33
N ARG A 318 -12.87 -20.17 8.47
CA ARG A 318 -11.41 -20.03 8.28
C ARG A 318 -11.09 -19.55 6.87
N LEU A 319 -11.70 -20.16 5.84
CA LEU A 319 -11.45 -19.85 4.44
C LEU A 319 -11.86 -18.41 4.09
N PHE A 320 -13.02 -17.94 4.57
CA PHE A 320 -13.42 -16.53 4.45
C PHE A 320 -12.39 -15.55 5.05
N ASN A 321 -11.89 -15.83 6.26
CA ASN A 321 -10.87 -14.97 6.88
C ASN A 321 -9.51 -15.05 6.15
N ALA A 322 -9.18 -16.17 5.49
CA ALA A 322 -7.97 -16.29 4.67
C ALA A 322 -8.09 -15.53 3.35
N LEU A 323 -9.24 -15.60 2.67
CA LEU A 323 -9.53 -14.82 1.45
C LEU A 323 -9.50 -13.31 1.74
N GLY A 324 -10.11 -12.87 2.84
CA GLY A 324 -10.04 -11.47 3.29
C GLY A 324 -8.66 -11.00 3.78
N GLN A 325 -7.69 -11.92 3.93
CA GLN A 325 -6.29 -11.62 4.23
C GLN A 325 -5.36 -11.77 3.01
N LEU A 326 -5.83 -12.45 1.96
CA LEU A 326 -5.17 -12.50 0.64
C LEU A 326 -5.41 -11.19 -0.11
N ASP A 327 -6.68 -10.73 -0.15
CA ASP A 327 -7.10 -9.40 -0.63
C ASP A 327 -6.61 -9.00 -2.05
N SER A 328 -6.26 -9.99 -2.87
CA SER A 328 -6.01 -9.87 -4.31
C SER A 328 -7.28 -9.50 -5.08
N ASN A 329 -7.14 -9.00 -6.31
CA ASN A 329 -8.29 -8.71 -7.18
C ASN A 329 -9.20 -9.92 -7.36
N ASN A 330 -8.64 -11.12 -7.53
CA ASN A 330 -9.44 -12.34 -7.75
C ASN A 330 -10.16 -12.81 -6.47
N SER A 331 -9.54 -12.67 -5.29
CA SER A 331 -10.21 -13.00 -4.02
C SER A 331 -11.24 -11.95 -3.61
N GLN A 332 -10.97 -10.67 -3.88
CA GLN A 332 -11.96 -9.58 -3.79
C GLN A 332 -13.19 -9.88 -4.68
N LEU A 333 -12.98 -10.23 -5.95
CA LEU A 333 -14.04 -10.57 -6.90
C LEU A 333 -14.82 -11.83 -6.49
N LEU A 334 -14.16 -12.88 -6.01
CA LEU A 334 -14.83 -14.07 -5.46
C LEU A 334 -15.75 -13.69 -4.29
N LEU A 335 -15.27 -12.90 -3.34
CA LEU A 335 -16.05 -12.50 -2.17
C LEU A 335 -17.23 -11.58 -2.57
N GLY A 336 -17.03 -10.65 -3.52
CA GLY A 336 -18.12 -9.85 -4.10
C GLY A 336 -19.16 -10.69 -4.84
N THR A 337 -18.73 -11.72 -5.55
CA THR A 337 -19.61 -12.67 -6.25
C THR A 337 -20.44 -13.48 -5.26
N LEU A 338 -19.83 -14.01 -4.20
CA LEU A 338 -20.52 -14.76 -3.13
C LEU A 338 -21.53 -13.89 -2.38
N LEU A 339 -21.22 -12.62 -2.15
CA LEU A 339 -22.13 -11.65 -1.52
C LEU A 339 -23.42 -11.45 -2.33
N ILE A 340 -23.34 -11.48 -3.66
CA ILE A 340 -24.48 -11.27 -4.56
C ILE A 340 -25.24 -12.59 -4.82
N GLN A 341 -24.52 -13.68 -5.08
CA GLN A 341 -25.14 -14.96 -5.43
C GLN A 341 -25.78 -15.70 -4.26
N ALA A 342 -25.39 -15.37 -3.01
CA ALA A 342 -25.94 -15.97 -1.80
C ALA A 342 -27.16 -15.19 -1.23
N ASP A 343 -28.04 -14.66 -2.08
CA ASP A 343 -29.23 -13.88 -1.68
C ASP A 343 -30.10 -14.56 -0.60
N LYS A 344 -30.12 -15.89 -0.60
CA LYS A 344 -30.85 -16.79 0.30
C LYS A 344 -30.04 -17.33 1.48
N ASP A 345 -28.76 -17.00 1.59
CA ASP A 345 -27.87 -17.38 2.70
C ASP A 345 -27.20 -16.13 3.31
N PRO A 346 -27.89 -15.43 4.24
CA PRO A 346 -27.36 -14.24 4.91
C PRO A 346 -26.06 -14.50 5.69
N LEU A 347 -25.77 -15.75 6.08
CA LEU A 347 -24.53 -16.09 6.77
C LEU A 347 -23.34 -16.06 5.81
N ILE A 348 -23.50 -16.59 4.59
CA ILE A 348 -22.51 -16.45 3.51
C ILE A 348 -22.33 -14.97 3.13
N GLN A 349 -23.42 -14.22 2.93
CA GLN A 349 -23.34 -12.78 2.61
C GLN A 349 -22.61 -11.98 3.70
N PHE A 350 -22.93 -12.19 4.98
CA PHE A 350 -22.26 -11.53 6.10
C PHE A 350 -20.78 -11.92 6.21
N ARG A 351 -20.45 -13.19 5.97
CA ARG A 351 -19.06 -13.67 5.93
C ARG A 351 -18.26 -13.05 4.79
N ALA A 352 -18.86 -12.91 3.61
CA ALA A 352 -18.25 -12.24 2.46
C ALA A 352 -17.98 -10.75 2.75
N LEU A 353 -18.98 -10.01 3.26
CA LEU A 353 -18.82 -8.61 3.70
C LEU A 353 -17.70 -8.44 4.73
N ARG A 354 -17.69 -9.29 5.77
CA ARG A 354 -16.65 -9.26 6.81
C ARG A 354 -15.27 -9.66 6.29
N ALA A 355 -15.18 -10.50 5.26
CA ALA A 355 -13.90 -10.83 4.64
C ALA A 355 -13.37 -9.64 3.82
N LEU A 356 -14.20 -9.04 2.97
CA LEU A 356 -13.86 -7.84 2.19
C LEU A 356 -13.41 -6.66 3.08
N SER A 357 -14.00 -6.52 4.27
CA SER A 357 -13.65 -5.46 5.23
C SER A 357 -12.39 -5.72 6.07
N GLN A 358 -11.66 -6.81 5.85
CA GLN A 358 -10.36 -7.09 6.48
C GLN A 358 -9.16 -6.73 5.59
N GLY A 359 -9.41 -6.52 4.29
CA GLY A 359 -8.42 -6.12 3.31
C GLY A 359 -7.89 -4.70 3.49
N ARG A 360 -6.82 -4.39 2.75
CA ARG A 360 -6.03 -3.14 2.83
C ARG A 360 -5.53 -2.64 1.48
N ASN A 361 -5.50 -3.51 0.46
CA ASN A 361 -5.16 -3.12 -0.90
C ASN A 361 -6.21 -2.15 -1.45
N THR A 362 -5.93 -1.52 -2.59
CA THR A 362 -6.94 -0.82 -3.38
C THR A 362 -8.09 -1.77 -3.78
N LEU A 363 -9.25 -1.19 -4.12
CA LEU A 363 -10.40 -1.97 -4.55
C LEU A 363 -10.23 -2.37 -6.02
N SER A 364 -10.48 -3.64 -6.35
CA SER A 364 -10.43 -4.09 -7.74
C SER A 364 -11.51 -3.40 -8.59
N PRO A 365 -11.27 -3.10 -9.87
CA PRO A 365 -12.29 -2.53 -10.76
C PRO A 365 -13.58 -3.37 -10.81
N GLU A 366 -13.43 -4.70 -10.76
CA GLU A 366 -14.52 -5.68 -10.86
C GLU A 366 -15.35 -5.71 -9.57
N LEU A 367 -14.71 -5.77 -8.40
CA LEU A 367 -15.42 -5.65 -7.12
C LEU A 367 -16.11 -4.28 -7.01
N THR A 368 -15.46 -3.21 -7.47
CA THR A 368 -16.00 -1.84 -7.44
C THR A 368 -17.26 -1.73 -8.29
N ALA A 369 -17.24 -2.29 -9.51
CA ALA A 369 -18.41 -2.34 -10.39
C ALA A 369 -19.58 -3.10 -9.74
N LEU A 370 -19.32 -4.30 -9.18
CA LEU A 370 -20.33 -5.10 -8.49
C LEU A 370 -20.92 -4.39 -7.27
N LEU A 371 -20.08 -3.81 -6.40
CA LEU A 371 -20.55 -3.08 -5.22
C LEU A 371 -21.33 -1.81 -5.60
N LYS A 372 -20.91 -1.10 -6.66
CA LYS A 372 -21.62 0.07 -7.20
C LYS A 372 -23.01 -0.31 -7.70
N GLU A 373 -23.11 -1.34 -8.55
CA GLU A 373 -24.39 -1.85 -9.06
C GLU A 373 -25.33 -2.23 -7.90
N GLN A 374 -24.83 -2.91 -6.87
CA GLN A 374 -25.62 -3.28 -5.69
C GLN A 374 -26.00 -2.10 -4.78
N VAL A 375 -25.26 -0.99 -4.80
CA VAL A 375 -25.68 0.26 -4.13
C VAL A 375 -26.81 0.94 -4.91
N GLU A 376 -26.70 1.02 -6.24
CA GLU A 376 -27.63 1.74 -7.12
C GLU A 376 -28.95 0.97 -7.36
N THR A 377 -28.89 -0.36 -7.46
CA THR A 377 -30.08 -1.22 -7.65
C THR A 377 -30.76 -1.62 -6.33
N GLY A 378 -30.06 -1.46 -5.20
CA GLY A 378 -30.52 -1.84 -3.87
C GLY A 378 -30.18 -3.29 -3.49
N PHE A 379 -29.14 -3.47 -2.67
CA PHE A 379 -28.67 -4.78 -2.24
C PHE A 379 -29.72 -5.58 -1.44
N THR A 380 -29.87 -6.86 -1.77
CA THR A 380 -30.90 -7.75 -1.19
C THR A 380 -30.32 -8.87 -0.32
N SER A 381 -31.08 -9.23 0.71
CA SER A 381 -30.81 -10.35 1.62
C SER A 381 -32.12 -10.79 2.28
N LEU A 382 -32.20 -12.06 2.70
CA LEU A 382 -33.27 -12.49 3.61
C LEU A 382 -33.15 -11.88 5.03
N ASP A 383 -32.00 -11.30 5.38
CA ASP A 383 -31.81 -10.57 6.64
C ASP A 383 -31.60 -9.06 6.43
N SER A 384 -32.54 -8.27 6.97
CA SER A 384 -32.49 -6.81 6.94
C SER A 384 -31.31 -6.19 7.70
N GLU A 385 -30.70 -6.92 8.65
CA GLU A 385 -29.45 -6.51 9.32
C GLU A 385 -28.24 -6.71 8.40
N VAL A 386 -28.23 -7.73 7.55
CA VAL A 386 -27.19 -7.93 6.52
C VAL A 386 -27.31 -6.87 5.42
N THR A 387 -28.53 -6.53 4.98
CA THR A 387 -28.74 -5.37 4.10
C THR A 387 -28.25 -4.06 4.71
N SER A 388 -28.45 -3.85 6.02
CA SER A 388 -27.95 -2.65 6.71
C SER A 388 -26.42 -2.68 6.84
N SER A 389 -25.86 -3.86 7.08
CA SER A 389 -24.41 -4.10 7.19
C SER A 389 -23.67 -3.90 5.88
N PHE A 390 -24.30 -4.15 4.72
CA PHE A 390 -23.72 -3.90 3.39
C PHE A 390 -23.23 -2.45 3.23
N TYR A 391 -24.13 -1.46 3.31
CA TYR A 391 -23.78 -0.04 3.16
C TYR A 391 -22.79 0.44 4.24
N MET A 392 -22.97 -0.03 5.48
CA MET A 392 -22.05 0.29 6.58
C MET A 392 -20.63 -0.27 6.35
N THR A 393 -20.53 -1.46 5.75
CA THR A 393 -19.27 -2.15 5.46
C THR A 393 -18.55 -1.53 4.27
N ILE A 394 -19.25 -1.10 3.21
CA ILE A 394 -18.63 -0.30 2.13
C ILE A 394 -18.00 0.97 2.72
N GLY A 395 -18.74 1.67 3.58
CA GLY A 395 -18.19 2.80 4.34
C GLY A 395 -16.91 2.47 5.12
N ALA A 396 -16.86 1.31 5.78
CA ALA A 396 -15.66 0.88 6.52
C ALA A 396 -14.48 0.52 5.59
N MET A 397 -14.74 -0.07 4.41
CA MET A 397 -13.71 -0.36 3.41
C MET A 397 -13.10 0.93 2.85
N LEU A 398 -13.92 1.94 2.57
CA LEU A 398 -13.48 3.25 2.06
C LEU A 398 -12.62 4.05 3.06
N TYR A 399 -12.65 3.69 4.35
CA TYR A 399 -11.74 4.25 5.36
C TYR A 399 -10.52 3.34 5.65
N GLY A 400 -10.60 2.04 5.33
CA GLY A 400 -9.57 1.04 5.66
C GLY A 400 -8.56 0.76 4.55
N ARG A 401 -8.75 1.31 3.35
CA ARG A 401 -7.95 1.11 2.14
C ARG A 401 -7.41 2.47 1.64
N GLU A 402 -6.35 2.45 0.84
CA GLU A 402 -5.78 3.67 0.26
C GLU A 402 -6.74 4.32 -0.76
N PRO A 403 -6.95 5.66 -0.74
CA PRO A 403 -7.88 6.33 -1.64
C PRO A 403 -7.48 6.27 -3.12
N ASP A 404 -8.38 5.78 -3.95
CA ASP A 404 -8.24 5.64 -5.40
C ASP A 404 -9.52 6.07 -6.17
N ALA A 405 -9.49 5.98 -7.50
CA ALA A 405 -10.64 6.33 -8.35
C ALA A 405 -11.85 5.42 -8.07
N GLN A 406 -11.61 4.15 -7.75
CA GLN A 406 -12.58 3.13 -7.40
C GLN A 406 -13.32 3.48 -6.09
N SER A 407 -12.58 3.89 -5.07
CA SER A 407 -13.11 4.36 -3.80
C SER A 407 -13.96 5.63 -3.99
N GLN A 408 -13.55 6.54 -4.86
CA GLN A 408 -14.37 7.72 -5.18
C GLN A 408 -15.64 7.36 -5.96
N GLN A 409 -15.65 6.33 -6.82
CA GLN A 409 -16.89 5.85 -7.45
C GLN A 409 -17.91 5.34 -6.43
N LEU A 410 -17.46 4.60 -5.41
CA LEU A 410 -18.35 4.12 -4.33
C LEU A 410 -18.78 5.23 -3.36
N HIS A 411 -17.92 6.22 -3.09
CA HIS A 411 -18.34 7.45 -2.38
C HIS A 411 -19.49 8.16 -3.12
N SER A 412 -19.36 8.33 -4.44
CA SER A 412 -20.42 8.93 -5.27
C SER A 412 -21.70 8.09 -5.25
N ALA A 413 -21.60 6.77 -5.44
CA ALA A 413 -22.78 5.88 -5.45
C ALA A 413 -23.52 5.88 -4.10
N LEU A 414 -22.82 5.86 -2.97
CA LEU A 414 -23.45 5.95 -1.64
C LEU A 414 -24.13 7.32 -1.40
N SER A 415 -23.55 8.40 -1.93
CA SER A 415 -24.10 9.76 -1.84
C SER A 415 -25.33 9.94 -2.74
N GLU A 416 -25.28 9.45 -3.98
CA GLU A 416 -26.40 9.47 -4.91
C GLU A 416 -27.56 8.63 -4.38
N GLN A 417 -27.31 7.39 -3.95
CA GLN A 417 -28.35 6.53 -3.40
C GLN A 417 -28.99 7.12 -2.13
N LEU A 418 -28.24 7.79 -1.26
CA LEU A 418 -28.81 8.48 -0.09
C LEU A 418 -29.74 9.64 -0.49
N SER A 419 -29.50 10.27 -1.65
CA SER A 419 -30.34 11.35 -2.18
C SER A 419 -31.64 10.83 -2.82
N LEU A 420 -31.66 9.56 -3.25
CA LEU A 420 -32.82 8.91 -3.89
C LEU A 420 -33.67 8.08 -2.91
N GLU A 421 -33.05 7.48 -1.89
CA GLU A 421 -33.70 6.56 -0.95
C GLU A 421 -34.71 7.26 -0.04
N THR A 422 -35.80 6.57 0.28
CA THR A 422 -36.89 7.01 1.17
C THR A 422 -37.16 6.05 2.35
N ASP A 423 -36.72 4.79 2.30
CA ASP A 423 -36.74 3.87 3.44
C ASP A 423 -35.76 4.39 4.53
N GLY A 424 -36.32 4.79 5.68
CA GLY A 424 -35.55 5.38 6.77
C GLY A 424 -34.60 4.42 7.53
N ARG A 425 -34.68 3.10 7.31
CA ARG A 425 -33.65 2.14 7.72
C ARG A 425 -32.49 2.17 6.71
N ILE A 426 -32.76 2.10 5.40
CA ILE A 426 -31.71 2.17 4.37
C ILE A 426 -31.00 3.54 4.38
N GLN A 427 -31.74 4.66 4.45
CA GLN A 427 -31.15 5.99 4.69
C GLN A 427 -30.22 6.00 5.91
N SER A 428 -30.62 5.37 7.02
CA SER A 428 -29.79 5.32 8.24
C SER A 428 -28.54 4.44 8.08
N ALA A 429 -28.60 3.39 7.25
CA ALA A 429 -27.45 2.57 6.90
C ALA A 429 -26.49 3.30 5.96
N LEU A 430 -27.00 3.98 4.93
CA LEU A 430 -26.24 4.83 4.00
C LEU A 430 -25.52 5.97 4.71
N ILE A 431 -26.21 6.75 5.55
CA ILE A 431 -25.57 7.81 6.38
C ILE A 431 -24.50 7.22 7.30
N THR A 432 -24.73 6.03 7.87
CA THR A 432 -23.72 5.35 8.68
C THR A 432 -22.54 4.86 7.83
N GLY A 433 -22.75 4.46 6.57
CA GLY A 433 -21.70 4.16 5.60
C GLY A 433 -20.84 5.38 5.26
N LEU A 434 -21.45 6.50 4.87
CA LEU A 434 -20.74 7.76 4.63
C LEU A 434 -19.96 8.20 5.87
N GLY A 435 -20.56 8.12 7.06
CA GLY A 435 -19.89 8.37 8.34
C GLY A 435 -18.73 7.42 8.65
N ASN A 436 -18.88 6.12 8.36
CA ASN A 436 -17.83 5.11 8.53
C ASN A 436 -16.61 5.41 7.64
N SER A 437 -16.85 5.96 6.44
CA SER A 437 -15.80 6.33 5.49
C SER A 437 -14.95 7.53 5.93
N ARG A 438 -15.46 8.33 6.88
CA ARG A 438 -14.87 9.57 7.42
C ARG A 438 -14.51 10.67 6.41
N ASN A 439 -14.84 10.49 5.13
CA ASN A 439 -14.48 11.45 4.09
C ASN A 439 -15.34 12.72 4.21
N GLU A 440 -14.68 13.86 4.42
CA GLU A 440 -15.33 15.14 4.74
C GLU A 440 -16.18 15.72 3.59
N GLN A 441 -16.01 15.25 2.34
CA GLN A 441 -16.86 15.65 1.21
C GLN A 441 -18.36 15.39 1.47
N HIS A 442 -18.69 14.44 2.35
CA HIS A 442 -20.07 14.07 2.70
C HIS A 442 -20.68 14.90 3.84
N PHE A 443 -19.95 15.89 4.40
CA PHE A 443 -20.39 16.68 5.56
C PHE A 443 -21.78 17.30 5.37
N GLU A 444 -21.97 18.14 4.34
CA GLU A 444 -23.23 18.87 4.09
C GLU A 444 -24.42 17.92 3.92
N GLN A 445 -24.21 16.79 3.22
CA GLN A 445 -25.24 15.79 3.00
C GLN A 445 -25.62 15.12 4.32
N ILE A 446 -24.65 14.67 5.11
CA ILE A 446 -24.87 14.07 6.45
C ILE A 446 -25.54 15.08 7.40
N ASP A 447 -25.16 16.36 7.35
CA ASP A 447 -25.72 17.40 8.21
C ASP A 447 -27.19 17.68 7.92
N SER A 448 -27.62 17.61 6.66
CA SER A 448 -29.04 17.82 6.29
C SER A 448 -30.03 16.93 7.08
N TYR A 449 -29.57 15.77 7.57
CA TYR A 449 -30.36 14.81 8.35
C TYR A 449 -30.35 15.05 9.88
N VAL A 450 -29.61 16.01 10.45
CA VAL A 450 -29.57 16.25 11.92
C VAL A 450 -30.93 16.63 12.52
N ASN A 451 -31.84 17.16 11.72
CA ASN A 451 -33.20 17.54 12.11
C ASN A 451 -34.27 16.59 11.53
N ASN A 452 -33.88 15.44 10.98
CA ASN A 452 -34.81 14.53 10.33
C ASN A 452 -35.83 13.93 11.33
N ARG A 453 -37.10 13.83 10.92
CA ARG A 453 -38.20 13.33 11.76
C ARG A 453 -38.07 11.83 12.07
N ASN A 454 -37.41 11.05 11.23
CA ASN A 454 -37.12 9.64 11.49
C ASN A 454 -35.97 9.53 12.51
N LYS A 455 -36.28 8.90 13.65
CA LYS A 455 -35.35 8.78 14.79
C LYS A 455 -34.12 7.92 14.47
N SER A 456 -34.19 6.98 13.53
CA SER A 456 -33.02 6.20 13.09
C SER A 456 -32.11 7.00 12.18
N VAL A 457 -32.69 7.77 11.26
CA VAL A 457 -31.97 8.64 10.31
C VAL A 457 -31.22 9.76 11.05
N GLN A 458 -31.90 10.48 11.97
CA GLN A 458 -31.24 11.47 12.83
C GLN A 458 -30.11 10.85 13.68
N ARG A 459 -30.32 9.64 14.21
CA ARG A 459 -29.32 8.93 15.01
C ARG A 459 -28.09 8.54 14.20
N ALA A 460 -28.28 8.15 12.93
CA ALA A 460 -27.18 7.91 12.00
C ALA A 460 -26.41 9.20 11.71
N SER A 461 -27.10 10.31 11.42
CA SER A 461 -26.48 11.63 11.18
C SER A 461 -25.59 12.07 12.35
N PHE A 462 -26.10 12.06 13.60
CA PHE A 462 -25.26 12.38 14.76
C PHE A 462 -24.05 11.45 14.91
N ARG A 463 -24.22 10.14 14.68
CA ARG A 463 -23.10 9.17 14.74
C ARG A 463 -22.05 9.43 13.66
N ALA A 464 -22.48 9.75 12.45
CA ALA A 464 -21.66 10.00 11.27
C ALA A 464 -20.88 11.32 11.39
N LEU A 465 -21.52 12.41 11.82
CA LEU A 465 -20.82 13.65 12.21
C LEU A 465 -19.80 13.39 13.33
N GLY A 466 -20.12 12.48 14.27
CA GLY A 466 -19.16 11.99 15.26
C GLY A 466 -17.97 11.20 14.67
N MET A 467 -18.01 10.76 13.41
CA MET A 467 -16.95 9.97 12.77
C MET A 467 -16.12 10.74 11.75
N LEU A 468 -16.64 11.84 11.19
CA LEU A 468 -15.85 12.75 10.34
C LEU A 468 -14.66 13.38 11.10
N GLN A 469 -14.83 13.67 12.39
CA GLN A 469 -13.83 14.29 13.27
C GLN A 469 -13.34 15.69 12.80
N THR A 470 -14.13 16.41 12.01
CA THR A 470 -13.84 17.77 11.51
C THR A 470 -14.48 18.86 12.39
N GLU A 471 -13.95 20.09 12.32
CA GLU A 471 -14.50 21.25 13.07
C GLU A 471 -15.92 21.62 12.61
N GLN A 472 -16.25 21.46 11.32
CA GLN A 472 -17.62 21.67 10.81
C GLN A 472 -18.62 20.69 11.45
N ALA A 473 -18.25 19.41 11.52
CA ALA A 473 -19.05 18.38 12.16
C ALA A 473 -19.18 18.60 13.68
N TYR A 474 -18.11 19.08 14.34
CA TYR A 474 -18.20 19.54 15.73
C TYR A 474 -19.18 20.72 15.88
N MET A 475 -19.07 21.77 15.06
CA MET A 475 -19.91 22.97 15.14
C MET A 475 -21.39 22.68 14.94
N SER A 476 -21.76 21.73 14.07
CA SER A 476 -23.15 21.28 13.94
C SER A 476 -23.64 20.57 15.21
N LEU A 477 -22.87 19.62 15.74
CA LEU A 477 -23.22 18.92 16.98
C LEU A 477 -23.29 19.90 18.18
N GLU A 478 -22.41 20.89 18.25
CA GLU A 478 -22.42 21.97 19.25
C GLU A 478 -23.71 22.79 19.16
N LYS A 479 -24.10 23.23 17.95
CA LYS A 479 -25.37 23.96 17.70
C LYS A 479 -26.59 23.17 18.19
N GLN A 480 -26.58 21.84 18.06
CA GLN A 480 -27.68 20.97 18.47
C GLN A 480 -27.87 20.86 19.99
N LEU A 481 -26.88 21.24 20.81
CA LEU A 481 -27.04 21.35 22.27
C LEU A 481 -28.05 22.43 22.69
N SER A 482 -28.34 23.40 21.81
CA SER A 482 -29.31 24.49 22.07
C SER A 482 -30.76 24.01 22.16
N THR A 483 -31.08 22.80 21.70
CA THR A 483 -32.42 22.22 21.74
C THR A 483 -32.69 21.56 23.10
N PRO A 484 -33.67 22.01 23.91
CA PRO A 484 -33.83 21.56 25.30
C PRO A 484 -34.01 20.04 25.47
N THR A 485 -34.67 19.38 24.52
CA THR A 485 -34.93 17.93 24.55
C THR A 485 -34.79 17.31 23.16
N HIS A 486 -33.73 16.52 22.94
CA HIS A 486 -33.54 15.74 21.72
C HIS A 486 -34.02 14.30 21.87
N HIS A 487 -34.80 13.78 20.92
CA HIS A 487 -35.17 12.35 20.89
C HIS A 487 -33.96 11.41 20.75
N ASN A 488 -32.83 11.91 20.24
CA ASN A 488 -31.57 11.19 20.14
C ASN A 488 -30.45 11.85 20.95
N GLN A 489 -30.77 12.51 22.08
CA GLN A 489 -29.81 13.22 22.93
C GLN A 489 -28.60 12.35 23.31
N MET A 490 -28.79 11.06 23.62
CA MET A 490 -27.69 10.13 23.88
C MET A 490 -26.71 10.00 22.71
N ALA A 491 -27.19 10.00 21.46
CA ALA A 491 -26.36 9.85 20.27
C ALA A 491 -25.60 11.14 19.96
N LEU A 492 -26.25 12.30 20.12
CA LEU A 492 -25.62 13.62 20.07
C LEU A 492 -24.47 13.72 21.09
N LEU A 493 -24.73 13.37 22.36
CA LEU A 493 -23.72 13.36 23.42
C LEU A 493 -22.58 12.36 23.13
N SER A 494 -22.91 11.18 22.60
CA SER A 494 -21.90 10.16 22.23
C SER A 494 -21.03 10.57 21.04
N ALA A 495 -21.55 11.43 20.15
CA ALA A 495 -20.81 12.01 19.03
C ALA A 495 -19.91 13.16 19.51
N LEU A 496 -20.46 14.08 20.30
CA LEU A 496 -19.72 15.16 20.97
C LEU A 496 -18.57 14.63 21.85
N GLY A 497 -18.76 13.50 22.52
CA GLY A 497 -17.73 12.80 23.30
C GLY A 497 -16.54 12.25 22.50
N LYS A 498 -16.54 12.35 21.16
CA LYS A 498 -15.39 12.06 20.29
C LYS A 498 -14.57 13.30 19.94
N TYR A 499 -15.01 14.48 20.39
CA TYR A 499 -14.34 15.76 20.22
C TYR A 499 -13.87 16.32 21.58
N GLN A 500 -12.92 17.26 21.54
CA GLN A 500 -12.61 18.09 22.69
C GLN A 500 -13.61 19.26 22.72
N LEU A 501 -14.52 19.25 23.70
CA LEU A 501 -15.57 20.25 23.87
C LEU A 501 -14.96 21.64 24.13
N LYS A 502 -15.53 22.66 23.50
CA LYS A 502 -15.33 24.08 23.86
C LYS A 502 -16.05 24.37 25.20
N PRO A 503 -15.67 25.41 25.97
CA PRO A 503 -16.21 25.64 27.31
C PRO A 503 -17.74 25.66 27.40
N ALA A 504 -18.42 26.43 26.54
CA ALA A 504 -19.89 26.53 26.55
C ALA A 504 -20.60 25.20 26.24
N ALA A 505 -20.03 24.37 25.36
CA ALA A 505 -20.53 23.02 25.11
C ALA A 505 -20.28 22.10 26.32
N SER A 506 -19.10 22.19 26.95
CA SER A 506 -18.75 21.44 28.16
C SER A 506 -19.71 21.77 29.32
N ASP A 507 -20.00 23.06 29.55
CA ASP A 507 -20.94 23.53 30.58
C ASP A 507 -22.37 23.04 30.30
N THR A 508 -22.79 23.04 29.03
CA THR A 508 -24.11 22.53 28.62
C THR A 508 -24.22 21.02 28.79
N VAL A 509 -23.16 20.27 28.44
CA VAL A 509 -23.08 18.82 28.70
C VAL A 509 -23.04 18.53 30.20
N LEU A 510 -22.35 19.34 31.01
CA LEU A 510 -22.36 19.22 32.47
C LEU A 510 -23.75 19.48 33.07
N ALA A 511 -24.46 20.51 32.58
CA ALA A 511 -25.84 20.76 32.98
C ALA A 511 -26.75 19.56 32.64
N ILE A 512 -26.58 18.92 31.48
CA ILE A 512 -27.28 17.68 31.13
C ILE A 512 -26.86 16.53 32.07
N ALA A 513 -25.57 16.39 32.39
CA ALA A 513 -25.06 15.33 33.26
C ALA A 513 -25.64 15.34 34.68
N VAL A 514 -26.05 16.51 35.20
CA VAL A 514 -26.55 16.65 36.59
C VAL A 514 -28.04 16.97 36.70
N ASN A 515 -28.64 17.69 35.74
CA ASN A 515 -30.03 18.15 35.83
C ASN A 515 -31.04 17.40 34.93
N ASN A 516 -30.58 16.60 33.96
CA ASN A 516 -31.50 15.92 33.03
C ASN A 516 -32.26 14.79 33.73
N SER A 517 -33.57 14.64 33.45
CA SER A 517 -34.42 13.62 34.08
C SER A 517 -34.08 12.19 33.64
N SER A 518 -33.70 11.97 32.38
CA SER A 518 -33.28 10.67 31.87
C SER A 518 -31.91 10.28 32.43
N ALA A 519 -31.86 9.13 33.12
CA ALA A 519 -30.61 8.57 33.62
C ALA A 519 -29.65 8.21 32.47
N GLU A 520 -30.19 7.88 31.30
CA GLU A 520 -29.47 7.51 30.08
C GLU A 520 -28.83 8.73 29.41
N SER A 521 -29.53 9.87 29.34
CA SER A 521 -28.95 11.15 28.92
C SER A 521 -27.89 11.64 29.91
N ARG A 522 -28.13 11.54 31.23
CA ARG A 522 -27.09 11.81 32.23
C ARG A 522 -25.85 10.93 32.01
N TYR A 523 -26.02 9.62 31.84
CA TYR A 523 -24.92 8.68 31.57
C TYR A 523 -24.14 9.04 30.30
N ALA A 524 -24.82 9.36 29.20
CA ALA A 524 -24.18 9.74 27.95
C ALA A 524 -23.36 11.03 28.09
N ALA A 525 -23.87 12.02 28.83
CA ALA A 525 -23.15 13.24 29.14
C ALA A 525 -21.92 12.99 30.04
N ILE A 526 -22.07 12.18 31.10
CA ILE A 526 -20.94 11.76 31.95
C ILE A 526 -19.84 11.07 31.13
N LYS A 527 -20.21 10.18 30.19
CA LYS A 527 -19.24 9.53 29.30
C LYS A 527 -18.59 10.49 28.29
N ALA A 528 -19.31 11.48 27.78
CA ALA A 528 -18.74 12.53 26.92
C ALA A 528 -17.73 13.41 27.68
N LEU A 529 -18.05 13.78 28.93
CA LEU A 529 -17.16 14.52 29.83
C LEU A 529 -15.92 13.70 30.24
N ALA A 530 -16.08 12.39 30.48
CA ALA A 530 -14.97 11.50 30.81
C ALA A 530 -13.94 11.33 29.67
N ALA A 531 -14.30 11.66 28.43
CA ALA A 531 -13.40 11.63 27.26
C ALA A 531 -12.58 12.93 27.08
N GLN A 532 -12.87 13.98 27.87
CA GLN A 532 -12.24 15.29 27.74
C GLN A 532 -10.85 15.30 28.40
N LYS A 533 -9.89 16.00 27.79
CA LYS A 533 -8.51 16.08 28.31
C LYS A 533 -8.39 16.95 29.57
N ASN A 534 -9.24 17.96 29.72
CA ASN A 534 -9.33 18.78 30.93
C ASN A 534 -10.67 18.53 31.63
N GLN A 535 -10.62 18.16 32.91
CA GLN A 535 -11.80 17.81 33.72
C GLN A 535 -11.83 18.56 35.07
N GLU A 536 -10.90 19.47 35.36
CA GLU A 536 -10.83 20.10 36.70
C GLU A 536 -12.05 20.96 37.02
N GLY A 537 -12.50 21.78 36.06
CA GLY A 537 -13.68 22.64 36.24
C GLY A 537 -14.98 21.88 36.53
N ILE A 538 -15.11 20.63 36.05
CA ILE A 538 -16.33 19.83 36.19
C ILE A 538 -16.34 18.96 37.47
N LYS A 539 -15.16 18.65 38.04
CA LYS A 539 -15.03 17.72 39.19
C LYS A 539 -15.81 18.15 40.42
N HIS A 540 -15.92 19.46 40.71
CA HIS A 540 -16.69 19.95 41.86
C HIS A 540 -18.20 19.70 41.69
N THR A 541 -18.76 20.07 40.54
CA THR A 541 -20.19 19.93 40.24
C THR A 541 -20.62 18.46 40.23
N LEU A 542 -19.80 17.58 39.65
CA LEU A 542 -20.04 16.13 39.65
C LEU A 542 -19.95 15.52 41.06
N LYS A 543 -19.02 15.97 41.92
CA LYS A 543 -18.97 15.57 43.35
C LYS A 543 -20.23 15.97 44.12
N SER A 544 -20.86 17.10 43.77
CA SER A 544 -22.16 17.50 44.34
C SER A 544 -23.28 16.57 43.86
N ALA A 545 -23.35 16.31 42.56
CA ALA A 545 -24.40 15.49 41.93
C ALA A 545 -24.44 14.03 42.43
N LEU A 546 -23.31 13.46 42.89
CA LEU A 546 -23.27 12.14 43.54
C LEU A 546 -24.21 12.01 44.75
N ARG A 547 -24.57 13.12 45.41
CA ARG A 547 -25.48 13.13 46.57
C ARG A 547 -26.96 12.94 46.20
N SER A 548 -27.31 13.18 44.94
CA SER A 548 -28.69 13.15 44.41
C SER A 548 -28.89 12.17 43.26
N GLU A 549 -27.83 11.52 42.77
CA GLU A 549 -27.92 10.53 41.69
C GLU A 549 -28.45 9.18 42.21
N THR A 550 -29.58 8.75 41.65
CA THR A 550 -30.27 7.49 41.98
C THR A 550 -29.86 6.33 41.08
N SER A 551 -29.30 6.60 39.90
CA SER A 551 -28.79 5.58 38.98
C SER A 551 -27.43 5.06 39.44
N LYS A 552 -27.38 3.81 39.92
CA LYS A 552 -26.13 3.09 40.25
C LYS A 552 -25.12 3.10 39.09
N ARG A 553 -25.59 3.10 37.84
CA ARG A 553 -24.77 3.17 36.62
C ARG A 553 -24.07 4.54 36.50
N ASN A 554 -24.81 5.61 36.78
CA ASN A 554 -24.33 6.97 36.66
C ASN A 554 -23.42 7.32 37.84
N PHE A 555 -23.80 6.92 39.05
CA PHE A 555 -22.96 7.01 40.25
C PHE A 555 -21.58 6.37 39.98
N LYS A 556 -21.56 5.14 39.45
CA LYS A 556 -20.32 4.48 39.05
C LYS A 556 -19.54 5.28 38.00
N ALA A 557 -20.19 5.75 36.93
CA ALA A 557 -19.53 6.51 35.87
C ALA A 557 -18.96 7.86 36.34
N ILE A 558 -19.62 8.54 37.29
CA ILE A 558 -19.11 9.76 37.92
C ILE A 558 -17.91 9.43 38.82
N VAL A 559 -17.98 8.37 39.64
CA VAL A 559 -16.85 7.91 40.46
C VAL A 559 -15.66 7.56 39.58
N GLU A 560 -15.86 6.83 38.48
CA GLU A 560 -14.81 6.51 37.50
C GLU A 560 -14.17 7.80 36.93
N LEU A 561 -14.96 8.79 36.50
CA LEU A 561 -14.46 10.08 36.00
C LEU A 561 -13.65 10.82 37.09
N LEU A 562 -14.19 10.93 38.30
CA LEU A 562 -13.56 11.66 39.42
C LEU A 562 -12.23 11.02 39.90
N HIS A 563 -12.06 9.71 39.70
CA HIS A 563 -10.88 8.94 40.11
C HIS A 563 -9.94 8.58 38.94
N ASN A 564 -10.21 9.02 37.71
CA ASN A 564 -9.35 8.74 36.56
C ASN A 564 -8.10 9.64 36.57
N THR A 565 -7.10 9.28 37.38
CA THR A 565 -5.79 9.93 37.42
C THR A 565 -4.89 9.43 36.29
N ASP A 566 -4.58 10.31 35.33
CA ASP A 566 -3.39 10.32 34.48
C ASP A 566 -2.86 8.98 33.92
N ASN A 567 -3.73 8.22 33.25
CA ASN A 567 -3.35 7.11 32.37
C ASN A 567 -3.17 7.53 30.89
N SER A 568 -3.03 8.83 30.62
CA SER A 568 -3.02 9.44 29.27
C SER A 568 -1.63 9.80 28.72
N THR A 569 -0.56 9.40 29.41
CA THR A 569 0.85 9.63 29.02
C THR A 569 1.58 8.39 28.50
N GLN A 570 0.85 7.29 28.23
CA GLN A 570 1.40 6.09 27.56
C GLN A 570 0.43 5.52 26.53
N ASN A 571 0.52 6.02 25.29
CA ASN A 571 0.34 5.33 23.99
C ASN A 571 0.61 6.33 22.86
#